data_AF-A0A6I9NL03-F1
#
_entry.id   AF-A0A6I9NL03-F1
#
_cell.length_a   1.000
_cell.length_b   1.000
_cell.length_c   1.000
_cell.angle_alpha   90.00
_cell.angle_beta   90.00
_cell.angle_gamma   90.00
#
_symmetry.space_group_name_H-M   'P 1'
#
loop_
_entity.id
_entity.type
_entity.pdbx_description
1 polymer ?
#
loop_
_entity_poly.entity_id
_entity_poly.type
_entity_poly.pdbx_seq_one_letter_code
_entity_poly.pdbx_strand_id
1 'polypeptide(L)'
;MVPPDCGRCGCVESSQLSMEETIKAMMTLCFSAHQKKHIMCIPALRRLQSLSLYEQLQKQLSKLEETEGGYDQFTQSYKTFGVQRQPDNSLHFREWAPAAEALFLTGDFNAWEKFTHPYTKQEFGKWELILPPKHDNSPAVDHNSKLKVVVHTEEGERLYRISPWAKYVTRDEKSVIYDWVHWDPPNPYTQIHPRPKKPKGLRIYEAHVGIASPEGKVATYTNFTTNVLPHIRDAGYNCIQMMAIMEHAYYASFGYQITSFFAASRTILLSVISLLNEPNTFSPANVDASVMYRKWRDSKGKDREYIEIIREWKE
;
A
#
# COMPACT_ATOMS: atom_id res chain seq x y z
N MET A 1 23.23 53.83 -59.81
CA MET A 1 23.70 54.54 -58.60
C MET A 1 23.00 53.94 -57.40
N VAL A 2 23.78 53.67 -56.33
CA VAL A 2 23.42 53.14 -54.99
C VAL A 2 23.31 51.60 -54.88
N PRO A 3 23.88 50.97 -53.82
CA PRO A 3 24.64 49.70 -53.86
C PRO A 3 23.92 48.52 -53.11
N PRO A 4 24.56 47.34 -52.89
CA PRO A 4 23.90 46.03 -52.72
C PRO A 4 23.53 45.63 -51.27
N ASP A 5 22.74 44.55 -51.20
CA ASP A 5 22.15 43.88 -50.05
C ASP A 5 23.03 43.70 -48.79
N CYS A 6 22.40 44.00 -47.65
CA CYS A 6 22.92 43.80 -46.32
C CYS A 6 22.75 42.33 -45.86
N GLY A 7 23.88 41.63 -45.72
CA GLY A 7 24.26 40.87 -44.53
C GLY A 7 23.29 39.89 -43.85
N ARG A 8 23.53 38.60 -44.09
CA ARG A 8 23.57 37.46 -43.15
C ARG A 8 22.91 37.61 -41.77
N CYS A 9 21.91 36.76 -41.50
CA CYS A 9 21.78 36.09 -40.21
C CYS A 9 21.92 34.58 -40.46
N GLY A 10 22.99 34.00 -39.93
CA GLY A 10 23.47 32.67 -40.27
C GLY A 10 22.60 31.54 -39.73
N CYS A 11 22.50 30.48 -40.54
CA CYS A 11 22.27 29.13 -40.05
C CYS A 11 23.35 28.80 -39.01
N VAL A 12 22.95 28.45 -37.79
CA VAL A 12 23.89 27.89 -36.82
C VAL A 12 24.18 26.45 -37.27
N GLU A 13 25.43 26.23 -37.65
CA GLU A 13 26.00 24.91 -37.93
C GLU A 13 25.86 24.01 -36.70
N SER A 14 25.37 22.79 -36.94
CA SER A 14 25.35 21.70 -35.98
C SER A 14 26.77 21.18 -35.74
N SER A 15 27.54 21.84 -34.88
CA SER A 15 28.71 21.23 -34.27
C SER A 15 29.00 21.91 -32.94
N GLN A 16 29.17 21.10 -31.89
CA GLN A 16 29.41 21.47 -30.49
C GLN A 16 28.16 21.80 -29.63
N LEU A 17 27.21 20.87 -29.57
CA LEU A 17 26.46 20.66 -28.34
C LEU A 17 26.97 19.36 -27.71
N SER A 18 27.35 19.41 -26.45
CA SER A 18 27.68 18.19 -25.69
C SER A 18 26.47 17.24 -25.63
N MET A 19 26.71 15.95 -25.40
CA MET A 19 25.63 14.97 -25.21
C MET A 19 24.65 15.44 -24.11
N GLU A 20 25.15 16.10 -23.06
CA GLU A 20 24.35 16.71 -22.00
C GLU A 20 23.45 17.84 -22.48
N GLU A 21 23.94 18.73 -23.35
CA GLU A 21 23.14 19.83 -23.88
C GLU A 21 22.10 19.36 -24.89
N THR A 22 22.41 18.28 -25.63
CA THR A 22 21.45 17.61 -26.53
C THR A 22 20.36 16.89 -25.75
N ILE A 23 20.71 16.24 -24.62
CA ILE A 23 19.76 15.62 -23.70
C ILE A 23 18.90 16.69 -23.00
N LYS A 24 19.50 17.81 -22.55
CA LYS A 24 18.76 18.95 -21.99
C LYS A 24 17.79 19.54 -23.03
N ALA A 25 18.24 19.77 -24.26
CA ALA A 25 17.39 20.27 -25.34
C ALA A 25 16.26 19.30 -25.73
N MET A 26 16.52 17.99 -25.79
CA MET A 26 15.50 16.96 -25.99
C MET A 26 14.51 16.89 -24.82
N MET A 27 14.99 16.99 -23.57
CA MET A 27 14.11 17.06 -22.41
C MET A 27 13.26 18.33 -22.43
N THR A 28 13.81 19.49 -22.78
CA THR A 28 13.05 20.75 -22.91
C THR A 28 12.03 20.70 -24.07
N LEU A 29 12.38 20.10 -25.21
CA LEU A 29 11.47 19.92 -26.35
C LEU A 29 10.38 18.86 -26.08
N CYS A 30 10.69 17.77 -25.39
CA CYS A 30 9.71 16.81 -24.89
C CYS A 30 8.80 17.42 -23.81
N PHE A 31 9.34 18.31 -22.95
CA PHE A 31 8.59 19.03 -21.92
C PHE A 31 7.51 19.94 -22.51
N SER A 32 7.80 20.64 -23.61
CA SER A 32 6.83 21.52 -24.30
C SER A 32 5.70 20.73 -24.97
N ALA A 33 5.99 19.53 -25.50
CA ALA A 33 5.03 18.76 -26.27
C ALA A 33 4.04 17.96 -25.39
N HIS A 34 4.45 17.49 -24.21
CA HIS A 34 3.59 16.62 -23.40
C HIS A 34 2.58 17.38 -22.54
N GLN A 35 2.93 18.55 -21.98
CA GLN A 35 1.94 19.41 -21.31
C GLN A 35 0.87 19.93 -22.27
N LYS A 36 1.23 20.18 -23.54
CA LYS A 36 0.28 20.68 -24.55
C LYS A 36 -0.75 19.64 -25.01
N LYS A 37 -0.50 18.34 -24.84
CA LYS A 37 -1.46 17.29 -25.30
C LYS A 37 -2.76 17.30 -24.48
N HIS A 38 -2.72 17.53 -23.17
CA HIS A 38 -3.93 17.62 -22.36
C HIS A 38 -4.66 18.95 -22.51
N ILE A 39 -3.93 20.06 -22.66
CA ILE A 39 -4.49 21.41 -22.85
C ILE A 39 -5.16 21.55 -24.24
N MET A 40 -4.75 20.74 -25.23
CA MET A 40 -5.40 20.71 -26.54
C MET A 40 -6.76 19.99 -26.55
N CYS A 41 -7.02 19.04 -25.65
CA CYS A 41 -8.21 18.19 -25.70
C CYS A 41 -9.45 18.76 -24.98
N ILE A 42 -9.29 19.77 -24.11
CA ILE A 42 -10.43 20.36 -23.38
C ILE A 42 -10.28 21.89 -23.40
N PRO A 43 -11.03 22.60 -24.26
CA PRO A 43 -10.98 24.07 -24.37
C PRO A 43 -11.19 24.81 -23.04
N ALA A 44 -11.96 24.23 -22.11
CA ALA A 44 -12.23 24.79 -20.78
C ALA A 44 -10.98 24.82 -19.87
N LEU A 45 -10.02 23.93 -20.05
CA LEU A 45 -8.78 23.90 -19.26
C LEU A 45 -7.81 25.03 -19.63
N ARG A 46 -8.01 25.71 -20.78
CA ARG A 46 -7.18 26.87 -21.16
C ARG A 46 -7.38 28.08 -20.24
N ARG A 47 -8.53 28.18 -19.56
CA ARG A 47 -8.83 29.28 -18.62
C ARG A 47 -8.36 29.01 -17.19
N LEU A 48 -7.98 27.77 -16.89
CA LEU A 48 -7.43 27.34 -15.60
C LEU A 48 -5.92 27.11 -15.74
N GLN A 49 -5.17 28.13 -16.16
CA GLN A 49 -3.71 28.09 -16.12
C GLN A 49 -3.23 28.30 -14.68
N SER A 50 -3.30 27.27 -13.84
CA SER A 50 -2.42 27.19 -12.67
C SER A 50 -1.14 26.46 -13.08
N LEU A 51 -0.29 27.16 -13.83
CA LEU A 51 1.13 26.78 -14.01
C LEU A 51 1.81 26.48 -12.65
N SER A 52 1.29 27.09 -11.58
CA SER A 52 1.75 26.93 -10.20
C SER A 52 1.75 25.49 -9.67
N LEU A 53 0.76 24.63 -9.99
CA LEU A 53 0.73 23.28 -9.42
C LEU A 53 1.84 22.40 -10.01
N TYR A 54 2.07 22.53 -11.32
CA TYR A 54 3.14 21.80 -11.99
C TYR A 54 4.51 22.33 -11.55
N GLU A 55 4.69 23.64 -11.44
CA GLU A 55 5.91 24.25 -10.92
C GLU A 55 6.20 23.82 -9.49
N GLN A 56 5.18 23.75 -8.62
CA GLN A 56 5.30 23.22 -7.28
C GLN A 56 5.75 21.75 -7.28
N LEU A 57 5.15 20.90 -8.13
CA LEU A 57 5.56 19.52 -8.27
C LEU A 57 7.01 19.41 -8.72
N GLN A 58 7.42 20.15 -9.76
CA GLN A 58 8.80 20.15 -10.25
C GLN A 58 9.77 20.58 -9.15
N LYS A 59 9.45 21.64 -8.40
CA LYS A 59 10.25 22.10 -7.26
C LYS A 59 10.42 21.02 -6.18
N GLN A 60 9.36 20.27 -5.86
CA GLN A 60 9.46 19.17 -4.90
C GLN A 60 10.31 18.00 -5.44
N LEU A 61 10.17 17.67 -6.72
CA LEU A 61 10.97 16.62 -7.36
C LEU A 61 12.46 16.98 -7.38
N SER A 62 12.81 18.22 -7.74
CA SER A 62 14.20 18.68 -7.70
C SER A 62 14.78 18.62 -6.29
N LYS A 63 13.99 19.01 -5.27
CA LYS A 63 14.42 18.91 -3.88
C LYS A 63 14.69 17.46 -3.46
N LEU A 64 13.81 16.52 -3.82
CA LEU A 64 14.01 15.09 -3.54
C LEU A 64 15.25 14.54 -4.23
N GLU A 65 15.54 14.97 -5.46
CA GLU A 65 16.76 14.59 -6.18
C GLU A 65 18.02 15.05 -5.42
N GLU A 66 18.03 16.30 -4.98
CA GLU A 66 19.16 16.90 -4.26
C GLU A 66 19.36 16.29 -2.86
N THR A 67 18.28 16.00 -2.13
CA THR A 67 18.39 15.62 -0.71
C THR A 67 18.35 14.11 -0.45
N GLU A 68 17.67 13.34 -1.30
CA GLU A 68 17.38 11.92 -1.05
C GLU A 68 17.92 11.00 -2.15
N GLY A 69 18.63 11.54 -3.15
CA GLY A 69 19.14 10.77 -4.29
C GLY A 69 18.05 10.37 -5.29
N GLY A 70 16.94 11.11 -5.28
CA GLY A 70 15.83 10.95 -6.22
C GLY A 70 14.67 10.11 -5.71
N TYR A 71 13.64 10.04 -6.54
CA TYR A 71 12.35 9.48 -6.16
C TYR A 71 12.43 7.98 -5.80
N ASP A 72 13.19 7.19 -6.55
CA ASP A 72 13.30 5.75 -6.30
C ASP A 72 13.93 5.47 -4.94
N GLN A 73 15.03 6.14 -4.61
CA GLN A 73 15.69 5.99 -3.32
C GLN A 73 14.79 6.42 -2.16
N PHE A 74 14.10 7.57 -2.30
CA PHE A 74 13.19 8.07 -1.27
C PHE A 74 12.02 7.11 -0.96
N THR A 75 11.44 6.47 -1.98
CA THR A 75 10.28 5.56 -1.82
C THR A 75 10.64 4.20 -1.21
N GLN A 76 11.92 3.93 -0.96
CA GLN A 76 12.41 2.65 -0.41
C GLN A 76 12.69 2.71 1.11
N SER A 77 12.12 3.68 1.81
CA SER A 77 12.25 3.84 3.27
C SER A 77 11.84 2.60 4.07
N TYR A 78 10.93 1.75 3.57
CA TYR A 78 10.58 0.46 4.18
C TYR A 78 11.74 -0.55 4.29
N LYS A 79 12.87 -0.28 3.61
CA LYS A 79 14.10 -1.07 3.73
C LYS A 79 14.97 -0.65 4.92
N THR A 80 14.69 0.51 5.54
CA THR A 80 15.48 1.03 6.66
C THR A 80 14.64 1.33 7.90
N PHE A 81 13.41 1.83 7.74
CA PHE A 81 12.47 2.06 8.83
C PHE A 81 11.74 0.77 9.25
N GLY A 82 11.17 0.77 10.46
CA GLY A 82 10.60 -0.42 11.10
C GLY A 82 11.70 -1.33 11.61
N VAL A 83 11.55 -2.64 11.42
CA VAL A 83 12.54 -3.66 11.82
C VAL A 83 13.14 -4.35 10.60
N GLN A 84 14.47 -4.37 10.54
CA GLN A 84 15.24 -4.94 9.44
C GLN A 84 16.34 -5.84 9.98
N ARG A 85 16.34 -7.10 9.52
CA ARG A 85 17.42 -8.04 9.81
C ARG A 85 18.61 -7.77 8.90
N GLN A 86 19.80 -7.68 9.48
CA GLN A 86 21.06 -7.51 8.78
C GLN A 86 21.70 -8.88 8.44
N PRO A 87 22.71 -8.92 7.54
CA PRO A 87 23.42 -10.16 7.21
C PRO A 87 24.10 -10.87 8.39
N ASP A 88 24.45 -10.13 9.44
CA ASP A 88 25.03 -10.67 10.69
C ASP A 88 23.96 -11.09 11.72
N ASN A 89 22.69 -11.16 11.31
CA ASN A 89 21.51 -11.45 12.14
C ASN A 89 21.21 -10.42 13.25
N SER A 90 21.90 -9.27 13.28
CA SER A 90 21.45 -8.15 14.09
C SER A 90 20.12 -7.60 13.56
N LEU A 91 19.32 -7.03 14.47
CA LEU A 91 18.05 -6.38 14.12
C LEU A 91 18.19 -4.88 14.27
N HIS A 92 18.03 -4.17 13.15
CA HIS A 92 18.02 -2.71 13.11
C HIS A 92 16.59 -2.21 13.17
N PHE A 93 16.30 -1.42 14.18
CA PHE A 93 15.03 -0.74 14.36
C PHE A 93 15.21 0.74 14.08
N ARG A 94 14.31 1.32 13.28
CA ARG A 94 14.30 2.76 13.02
C ARG A 94 12.88 3.30 12.96
N GLU A 95 12.64 4.38 13.70
CA GLU A 95 11.35 5.05 13.80
C GLU A 95 11.46 6.55 13.56
N TRP A 96 10.34 7.18 13.22
CA TRP A 96 10.23 8.64 13.16
C TRP A 96 9.20 9.11 14.18
N ALA A 97 9.67 9.79 15.22
CA ALA A 97 8.85 10.29 16.31
C ALA A 97 9.48 11.59 16.86
N PRO A 98 9.39 12.71 16.12
CA PRO A 98 10.08 13.95 16.50
C PRO A 98 9.63 14.54 17.83
N ALA A 99 8.36 14.34 18.19
CA ALA A 99 7.76 14.81 19.45
C ALA A 99 7.98 13.87 20.64
N ALA A 100 8.67 12.74 20.44
CA ALA A 100 9.00 11.85 21.57
C ALA A 100 10.19 12.43 22.36
N GLU A 101 10.08 12.36 23.68
CA GLU A 101 11.21 12.63 24.58
C GLU A 101 12.18 11.44 24.58
N ALA A 102 11.64 10.22 24.64
CA ALA A 102 12.40 8.97 24.54
C ALA A 102 11.55 7.86 23.90
N LEU A 103 12.23 6.94 23.21
CA LEU A 103 11.62 5.72 22.68
C LEU A 103 12.31 4.47 23.24
N PHE A 104 11.52 3.42 23.45
CA PHE A 104 12.01 2.10 23.85
C PHE A 104 11.29 1.01 23.06
N LEU A 105 11.96 -0.12 22.88
CA LEU A 105 11.35 -1.34 22.34
C LEU A 105 10.97 -2.28 23.49
N THR A 106 9.79 -2.87 23.40
CA THR A 106 9.33 -3.90 24.35
C THR A 106 8.57 -4.99 23.60
N GLY A 107 8.51 -6.20 24.16
CA GLY A 107 7.77 -7.30 23.59
C GLY A 107 8.06 -8.63 24.27
N ASP A 108 7.66 -9.73 23.64
CA ASP A 108 7.85 -11.07 24.22
C ASP A 108 9.33 -11.39 24.45
N PHE A 109 10.22 -10.92 23.56
CA PHE A 109 11.67 -11.17 23.60
C PHE A 109 12.35 -10.65 24.89
N ASN A 110 11.76 -9.66 25.56
CA ASN A 110 12.28 -9.08 26.79
C ASN A 110 11.25 -9.11 27.93
N ALA A 111 10.31 -10.05 27.89
CA ALA A 111 9.25 -10.20 28.90
C ALA A 111 8.44 -8.91 29.15
N TRP A 112 8.24 -8.09 28.11
CA TRP A 112 7.52 -6.81 28.19
C TRP A 112 8.15 -5.77 29.13
N GLU A 113 9.45 -5.90 29.42
CA GLU A 113 10.20 -4.86 30.12
C GLU A 113 10.27 -3.59 29.28
N LYS A 114 9.94 -2.45 29.89
CA LYS A 114 9.59 -1.22 29.14
C LYS A 114 10.77 -0.33 28.80
N PHE A 115 11.86 -0.44 29.55
CA PHE A 115 12.97 0.52 29.53
C PHE A 115 14.32 -0.10 29.23
N THR A 116 14.36 -1.41 28.96
CA THR A 116 15.62 -2.15 28.79
C THR A 116 16.26 -1.96 27.42
N HIS A 117 15.51 -1.51 26.40
CA HIS A 117 16.00 -1.33 25.04
C HIS A 117 15.68 0.08 24.51
N PRO A 118 16.39 1.12 24.98
CA PRO A 118 16.21 2.49 24.52
C PRO A 118 16.70 2.68 23.08
N TYR A 119 15.95 3.45 22.30
CA TYR A 119 16.45 3.97 21.02
C TYR A 119 17.35 5.18 21.26
N THR A 120 18.31 5.37 20.36
CA THR A 120 19.14 6.57 20.28
C THR A 120 18.47 7.60 19.35
N LYS A 121 18.27 8.83 19.84
CA LYS A 121 17.74 9.94 19.05
C LYS A 121 18.75 10.33 17.98
N GLN A 122 18.27 10.50 16.76
CA GLN A 122 19.02 10.96 15.61
C GLN A 122 18.48 12.30 15.13
N GLU A 123 19.12 12.88 14.11
CA GLU A 123 18.65 14.11 13.48
C GLU A 123 17.22 13.98 12.93
N PHE A 124 16.54 15.11 12.79
CA PHE A 124 15.18 15.21 12.24
C PHE A 124 14.11 14.38 12.97
N GLY A 125 14.36 14.02 14.24
CA GLY A 125 13.41 13.25 15.05
C GLY A 125 13.33 11.77 14.68
N LYS A 126 14.36 11.26 13.99
CA LYS A 126 14.55 9.83 13.75
C LYS A 126 15.11 9.18 15.02
N TRP A 127 14.86 7.89 15.18
CA TRP A 127 15.30 7.10 16.33
C TRP A 127 15.82 5.76 15.86
N GLU A 128 16.92 5.28 16.43
CA GLU A 128 17.56 4.02 16.03
C GLU A 128 17.91 3.13 17.21
N LEU A 129 17.71 1.83 17.06
CA LEU A 129 18.09 0.80 18.01
C LEU A 129 18.65 -0.40 17.24
N ILE A 130 19.81 -0.90 17.66
CA ILE A 130 20.42 -2.10 17.10
C ILE A 130 20.41 -3.16 18.19
N LEU A 131 19.76 -4.29 17.92
CA LEU A 131 19.84 -5.46 18.78
C LEU A 131 20.85 -6.46 18.20
N PRO A 132 21.90 -6.84 18.94
CA PRO A 132 22.84 -7.86 18.50
C PRO A 132 22.14 -9.24 18.42
N PRO A 133 22.64 -10.17 17.59
CA PRO A 133 22.12 -11.54 17.57
C PRO A 133 22.31 -12.22 18.94
N LYS A 134 21.51 -13.28 19.17
CA LYS A 134 21.65 -14.17 20.34
C LYS A 134 22.99 -14.92 20.29
N HIS A 135 23.35 -15.57 21.40
CA HIS A 135 24.60 -16.34 21.50
C HIS A 135 24.74 -17.47 20.48
N ASP A 136 23.62 -18.03 20.01
CA ASP A 136 23.56 -19.05 18.95
C ASP A 136 23.56 -18.46 17.53
N ASN A 137 23.83 -17.15 17.41
CA ASN A 137 23.81 -16.36 16.18
C ASN A 137 22.41 -16.23 15.53
N SER A 138 21.32 -16.57 16.22
CA SER A 138 19.96 -16.29 15.74
C SER A 138 19.58 -14.82 15.99
N PRO A 139 18.56 -14.28 15.31
CA PRO A 139 18.05 -12.93 15.60
C PRO A 139 17.58 -12.77 17.06
N ALA A 140 17.71 -11.55 17.60
CA ALA A 140 17.31 -11.22 18.98
C ALA A 140 15.81 -11.39 19.25
N VAL A 141 14.99 -11.19 18.21
CA VAL A 141 13.53 -11.29 18.26
C VAL A 141 13.09 -12.41 17.34
N ASP A 142 12.34 -13.37 17.89
CA ASP A 142 11.88 -14.52 17.12
C ASP A 142 10.70 -14.15 16.20
N HIS A 143 10.62 -14.82 15.05
CA HIS A 143 9.47 -14.70 14.16
C HIS A 143 8.16 -15.01 14.91
N ASN A 144 7.11 -14.24 14.61
CA ASN A 144 5.78 -14.30 15.23
C ASN A 144 5.70 -13.88 16.71
N SER A 145 6.78 -13.35 17.29
CA SER A 145 6.71 -12.70 18.61
C SER A 145 6.06 -11.31 18.53
N LYS A 146 5.41 -10.91 19.63
CA LYS A 146 4.75 -9.60 19.76
C LYS A 146 5.75 -8.53 20.21
N LEU A 147 5.58 -7.33 19.65
CA LEU A 147 6.39 -6.15 19.93
C LEU A 147 5.49 -4.91 20.13
N LYS A 148 6.00 -3.90 20.84
CA LYS A 148 5.48 -2.52 20.87
C LYS A 148 6.63 -1.53 21.00
N VAL A 149 6.41 -0.33 20.46
CA VAL A 149 7.23 0.85 20.76
C VAL A 149 6.62 1.54 21.97
N VAL A 150 7.42 1.77 23.00
CA VAL A 150 7.06 2.61 24.15
C VAL A 150 7.53 4.03 23.85
N VAL A 151 6.60 4.96 23.81
CA VAL A 151 6.85 6.39 23.60
C VAL A 151 6.71 7.10 24.94
N HIS A 152 7.77 7.78 25.37
CA HIS A 152 7.72 8.72 26.47
C HIS A 152 7.52 10.13 25.90
N THR A 153 6.49 10.83 26.37
CA THR A 153 6.18 12.20 25.95
C THR A 153 6.80 13.21 26.91
N GLU A 154 6.94 14.47 26.47
CA GLU A 154 7.49 15.55 27.31
C GLU A 154 6.62 15.82 28.56
N GLU A 155 5.33 15.49 28.51
CA GLU A 155 4.39 15.56 29.63
C GLU A 155 4.53 14.39 30.63
N GLY A 156 5.46 13.46 30.38
CA GLY A 156 5.69 12.28 31.21
C GLY A 156 4.70 11.13 30.97
N GLU A 157 3.90 11.19 29.90
CA GLU A 157 3.00 10.10 29.54
C GLU A 157 3.74 8.93 28.90
N ARG A 158 3.17 7.73 29.04
CA ARG A 158 3.71 6.49 28.48
C ARG A 158 2.72 5.86 27.53
N LEU A 159 3.06 5.88 26.25
CA LEU A 159 2.19 5.42 25.19
C LEU A 159 2.77 4.15 24.56
N TYR A 160 1.92 3.15 24.35
CA TYR A 160 2.30 1.95 23.59
C TYR A 160 1.79 2.10 22.17
N ARG A 161 2.67 1.92 21.20
CA ARG A 161 2.36 2.09 19.78
C ARG A 161 2.88 0.91 18.98
N ILE A 162 2.16 0.61 17.90
CA ILE A 162 2.63 -0.24 16.82
C ILE A 162 3.52 0.62 15.92
N SER A 163 4.63 0.08 15.45
CA SER A 163 5.46 0.75 14.44
C SER A 163 4.61 1.13 13.22
N PRO A 164 4.70 2.38 12.71
CA PRO A 164 4.08 2.74 11.43
C PRO A 164 4.51 1.84 10.26
N TRP A 165 5.67 1.18 10.39
CA TRP A 165 6.30 0.30 9.41
C TRP A 165 6.09 -1.20 9.73
N ALA A 166 5.16 -1.54 10.64
CA ALA A 166 4.84 -2.92 10.94
C ALA A 166 4.37 -3.67 9.68
N LYS A 167 5.08 -4.76 9.36
CA LYS A 167 4.76 -5.65 8.22
C LYS A 167 3.55 -6.55 8.51
N TYR A 168 3.27 -6.78 9.79
CA TYR A 168 2.20 -7.66 10.23
C TYR A 168 1.72 -7.26 11.62
N VAL A 169 0.41 -7.33 11.81
CA VAL A 169 -0.24 -7.10 13.10
C VAL A 169 -1.31 -8.16 13.30
N THR A 170 -1.68 -8.40 14.55
CA THR A 170 -2.73 -9.36 14.86
C THR A 170 -3.56 -8.91 16.03
N ARG A 171 -4.75 -9.48 16.17
CA ARG A 171 -5.63 -9.24 17.29
C ARG A 171 -6.20 -10.58 17.74
N ASP A 172 -6.01 -10.90 19.01
CA ASP A 172 -6.68 -12.04 19.62
C ASP A 172 -8.20 -11.79 19.64
N GLU A 173 -9.02 -12.82 19.47
CA GLU A 173 -10.50 -12.66 19.31
C GLU A 173 -11.15 -11.92 20.49
N LYS A 174 -10.60 -12.08 21.68
CA LYS A 174 -11.06 -11.45 22.93
C LYS A 174 -10.47 -10.05 23.16
N SER A 175 -9.50 -9.63 22.35
CA SER A 175 -8.80 -8.35 22.49
C SER A 175 -9.46 -7.25 21.66
N VAL A 176 -9.50 -6.05 22.21
CA VAL A 176 -9.88 -4.83 21.49
C VAL A 176 -8.68 -4.27 20.72
N ILE A 177 -7.45 -4.52 21.20
CA ILE A 177 -6.22 -3.88 20.74
C ILE A 177 -5.41 -4.84 19.88
N TYR A 178 -4.85 -4.32 18.78
CA TYR A 178 -3.90 -5.03 17.94
C TYR A 178 -2.51 -5.06 18.56
N ASP A 179 -1.78 -6.14 18.29
CA ASP A 179 -0.37 -6.30 18.59
C ASP A 179 0.44 -6.27 17.30
N TRP A 180 1.61 -5.62 17.35
CA TRP A 180 2.59 -5.73 16.29
C TRP A 180 3.29 -7.07 16.40
N VAL A 181 3.33 -7.81 15.29
CA VAL A 181 3.95 -9.12 15.20
C VAL A 181 5.20 -9.04 14.34
N HIS A 182 6.32 -9.52 14.87
CA HIS A 182 7.57 -9.56 14.13
C HIS A 182 7.49 -10.58 12.97
N TRP A 183 7.59 -10.09 11.74
CA TRP A 183 7.45 -10.90 10.53
C TRP A 183 8.78 -11.06 9.80
N ASP A 184 9.53 -12.10 10.18
CA ASP A 184 10.78 -12.57 9.54
C ASP A 184 10.72 -14.10 9.32
N PRO A 185 9.85 -14.59 8.42
CA PRO A 185 9.69 -16.03 8.23
C PRO A 185 10.99 -16.65 7.72
N PRO A 186 11.40 -17.84 8.21
CA PRO A 186 12.64 -18.51 7.77
C PRO A 186 12.61 -18.87 6.28
N ASN A 187 11.41 -19.11 5.74
CA ASN A 187 11.18 -19.43 4.34
C ASN A 187 10.23 -18.40 3.72
N PRO A 188 10.73 -17.25 3.22
CA PRO A 188 9.90 -16.26 2.56
C PRO A 188 9.35 -16.80 1.22
N TYR A 189 8.13 -16.40 0.87
CA TYR A 189 7.55 -16.75 -0.42
C TYR A 189 8.36 -16.15 -1.58
N THR A 190 8.76 -16.98 -2.54
CA THR A 190 9.47 -16.55 -3.75
C THR A 190 8.49 -16.47 -4.92
N GLN A 191 8.44 -15.31 -5.58
CA GLN A 191 7.57 -15.11 -6.74
C GLN A 191 8.02 -15.99 -7.91
N ILE A 192 7.19 -16.97 -8.29
CA ILE A 192 7.50 -17.95 -9.35
C ILE A 192 6.98 -17.57 -10.75
N HIS A 193 6.07 -16.59 -10.84
CA HIS A 193 5.46 -16.17 -12.10
C HIS A 193 5.79 -14.71 -12.44
N PRO A 194 6.12 -14.40 -13.71
CA PRO A 194 6.37 -13.04 -14.15
C PRO A 194 5.07 -12.22 -14.17
N ARG A 195 5.20 -10.88 -14.17
CA ARG A 195 4.06 -10.00 -14.35
C ARG A 195 3.45 -10.19 -15.75
N PRO A 196 2.11 -10.27 -15.88
CA PRO A 196 1.46 -10.30 -17.19
C PRO A 196 1.77 -9.06 -18.03
N LYS A 197 1.71 -9.18 -19.36
CA LYS A 197 1.82 -8.03 -20.26
C LYS A 197 0.64 -7.07 -20.04
N LYS A 198 0.89 -5.76 -20.17
CA LYS A 198 -0.16 -4.74 -20.07
C LYS A 198 -1.28 -5.02 -21.09
N PRO A 199 -2.54 -5.20 -20.65
CA PRO A 199 -3.64 -5.51 -21.56
C PRO A 199 -4.02 -4.28 -22.40
N LYS A 200 -4.62 -4.51 -23.58
CA LYS A 200 -5.14 -3.44 -24.46
C LYS A 200 -6.35 -2.72 -23.87
N GLY A 201 -7.14 -3.41 -23.05
CA GLY A 201 -8.29 -2.88 -22.33
C GLY A 201 -8.48 -3.65 -21.03
N LEU A 202 -8.80 -2.94 -19.96
CA LEU A 202 -9.01 -3.52 -18.64
C LEU A 202 -10.44 -4.06 -18.51
N ARG A 203 -10.55 -5.32 -18.10
CA ARG A 203 -11.77 -5.93 -17.59
C ARG A 203 -11.47 -6.31 -16.16
N ILE A 204 -11.90 -5.43 -15.26
CA ILE A 204 -11.51 -5.46 -13.85
C ILE A 204 -12.57 -6.22 -13.07
N TYR A 205 -12.15 -7.23 -12.33
CA TYR A 205 -12.95 -7.87 -11.30
C TYR A 205 -12.62 -7.22 -9.95
N GLU A 206 -13.55 -6.47 -9.38
CA GLU A 206 -13.40 -5.90 -8.04
C GLU A 206 -13.65 -6.98 -6.99
N ALA A 207 -12.71 -7.17 -6.09
CA ALA A 207 -12.72 -8.28 -5.15
C ALA A 207 -12.36 -7.85 -3.73
N HIS A 208 -13.00 -8.51 -2.78
CA HIS A 208 -12.69 -8.40 -1.36
C HIS A 208 -12.53 -9.82 -0.78
N VAL A 209 -11.32 -10.17 -0.35
CA VAL A 209 -10.96 -11.55 0.03
C VAL A 209 -11.84 -12.10 1.14
N GLY A 210 -12.13 -11.30 2.17
CA GLY A 210 -12.82 -11.74 3.38
C GLY A 210 -14.28 -12.16 3.19
N ILE A 211 -14.93 -11.75 2.10
CA ILE A 211 -16.32 -12.13 1.77
C ILE A 211 -16.39 -13.10 0.59
N ALA A 212 -15.24 -13.58 0.11
CA ALA A 212 -15.16 -14.39 -1.10
C ALA A 212 -15.33 -15.89 -0.80
N SER A 213 -16.31 -16.24 0.02
CA SER A 213 -16.71 -17.61 0.34
C SER A 213 -18.22 -17.63 0.59
N PRO A 214 -18.92 -18.73 0.25
CA PRO A 214 -20.30 -18.93 0.67
C PRO A 214 -20.43 -19.17 2.18
N GLU A 215 -19.34 -19.39 2.92
CA GLU A 215 -19.44 -19.58 4.36
C GLU A 215 -19.65 -18.23 5.08
N GLY A 216 -20.48 -18.23 6.14
CA GLY A 216 -20.67 -17.08 7.04
C GLY A 216 -19.47 -16.78 7.93
N LYS A 217 -18.26 -16.77 7.36
CA LYS A 217 -16.98 -16.53 8.04
C LYS A 217 -16.05 -15.71 7.14
N VAL A 218 -15.02 -15.14 7.74
CA VAL A 218 -13.97 -14.44 6.99
C VAL A 218 -13.18 -15.43 6.15
N ALA A 219 -13.24 -15.27 4.83
CA ALA A 219 -12.49 -16.10 3.90
C ALA A 219 -11.00 -15.73 3.86
N THR A 220 -10.15 -16.70 3.48
CA THR A 220 -8.68 -16.56 3.49
C THR A 220 -8.11 -16.28 2.10
N TYR A 221 -6.88 -15.74 2.04
CA TYR A 221 -6.15 -15.61 0.77
C TYR A 221 -5.98 -16.95 0.04
N THR A 222 -5.83 -18.06 0.77
CA THR A 222 -5.73 -19.41 0.18
C THR A 222 -7.05 -19.83 -0.48
N ASN A 223 -8.19 -19.56 0.18
CA ASN A 223 -9.51 -19.78 -0.41
C ASN A 223 -9.70 -18.93 -1.68
N PHE A 224 -9.39 -17.64 -1.62
CA PHE A 224 -9.48 -16.77 -2.80
C PHE A 224 -8.61 -17.27 -3.95
N THR A 225 -7.38 -17.69 -3.64
CA THR A 225 -6.42 -18.23 -4.62
C THR A 225 -6.93 -19.50 -5.29
N THR A 226 -7.49 -20.42 -4.52
CA THR A 226 -7.86 -21.77 -5.00
C THR A 226 -9.23 -21.78 -5.67
N ASN A 227 -10.19 -21.05 -5.11
CA ASN A 227 -11.60 -21.17 -5.49
C ASN A 227 -12.10 -19.98 -6.33
N VAL A 228 -11.53 -18.78 -6.14
CA VAL A 228 -12.06 -17.55 -6.76
C VAL A 228 -11.25 -17.14 -7.99
N LEU A 229 -9.92 -17.20 -7.94
CA LEU A 229 -9.06 -16.84 -9.09
C LEU A 229 -9.38 -17.64 -10.36
N PRO A 230 -9.61 -18.98 -10.32
CA PRO A 230 -10.00 -19.72 -11.52
C PRO A 230 -11.31 -19.21 -12.12
N HIS A 231 -12.28 -18.87 -11.26
CA HIS A 231 -13.58 -18.37 -11.69
C HIS A 231 -13.46 -17.00 -12.39
N ILE A 232 -12.67 -16.09 -11.82
CA ILE A 232 -12.37 -14.78 -12.42
C ILE A 232 -11.73 -14.94 -13.81
N ARG A 233 -10.77 -15.86 -13.93
CA ARG A 233 -10.11 -16.18 -15.20
C ARG A 233 -11.10 -16.74 -16.22
N ASP A 234 -11.92 -17.70 -15.82
CA ASP A 234 -12.85 -18.39 -16.72
C ASP A 234 -13.99 -17.46 -17.19
N ALA A 235 -14.38 -16.50 -16.36
CA ALA A 235 -15.27 -15.40 -16.71
C ALA A 235 -14.64 -14.35 -17.66
N GLY A 236 -13.35 -14.47 -17.99
CA GLY A 236 -12.68 -13.65 -19.00
C GLY A 236 -12.13 -12.30 -18.52
N TYR A 237 -12.12 -12.05 -17.21
CA TYR A 237 -11.48 -10.87 -16.62
C TYR A 237 -9.96 -10.96 -16.76
N ASN A 238 -9.30 -9.80 -16.86
CA ASN A 238 -7.84 -9.72 -17.07
C ASN A 238 -7.12 -8.83 -16.06
N CYS A 239 -7.86 -8.29 -15.09
CA CYS A 239 -7.35 -7.46 -14.01
C CYS A 239 -8.22 -7.71 -12.78
N ILE A 240 -7.61 -7.69 -11.60
CA ILE A 240 -8.31 -7.80 -10.32
C ILE A 240 -8.01 -6.53 -9.54
N GLN A 241 -9.06 -5.83 -9.10
CA GLN A 241 -8.95 -4.76 -8.14
C GLN A 241 -9.14 -5.36 -6.75
N MET A 242 -8.04 -5.52 -6.03
CA MET A 242 -8.05 -6.07 -4.66
C MET A 242 -8.34 -4.95 -3.66
N MET A 243 -9.46 -5.07 -2.95
CA MET A 243 -9.85 -4.15 -1.88
C MET A 243 -9.39 -4.67 -0.51
N ALA A 244 -9.34 -3.77 0.47
CA ALA A 244 -9.13 -4.11 1.88
C ALA A 244 -7.84 -4.91 2.18
N ILE A 245 -6.78 -4.67 1.42
CA ILE A 245 -5.48 -5.35 1.59
C ILE A 245 -4.63 -4.71 2.70
N MET A 246 -4.63 -3.39 2.77
CA MET A 246 -3.96 -2.65 3.85
C MET A 246 -4.73 -2.88 5.16
N GLU A 247 -4.02 -3.08 6.26
CA GLU A 247 -4.65 -3.44 7.51
C GLU A 247 -5.55 -2.33 8.07
N HIS A 248 -6.73 -2.74 8.53
CA HIS A 248 -7.77 -1.86 9.05
C HIS A 248 -8.50 -2.56 10.20
N ALA A 249 -8.46 -1.96 11.39
CA ALA A 249 -9.03 -2.58 12.59
C ALA A 249 -10.56 -2.75 12.53
N TYR A 250 -11.26 -1.84 11.84
CA TYR A 250 -12.71 -1.87 11.69
C TYR A 250 -13.11 -2.45 10.33
N TYR A 251 -13.53 -3.72 10.31
CA TYR A 251 -13.89 -4.42 9.08
C TYR A 251 -15.02 -3.77 8.28
N ALA A 252 -16.05 -3.27 8.95
CA ALA A 252 -17.18 -2.63 8.27
C ALA A 252 -16.77 -1.32 7.58
N SER A 253 -15.54 -0.85 7.76
CA SER A 253 -14.96 0.20 6.92
C SER A 253 -14.69 -0.25 5.49
N PHE A 254 -14.79 -1.54 5.17
CA PHE A 254 -14.51 -2.09 3.85
C PHE A 254 -13.07 -1.78 3.36
N GLY A 255 -12.14 -1.64 4.31
CA GLY A 255 -10.75 -1.29 4.04
C GLY A 255 -10.46 0.21 3.95
N TYR A 256 -11.42 1.09 4.25
CA TYR A 256 -11.21 2.55 4.15
C TYR A 256 -10.66 3.20 5.43
N GLN A 257 -10.70 2.51 6.58
CA GLN A 257 -10.12 3.02 7.84
C GLN A 257 -8.82 2.28 8.19
N ILE A 258 -7.75 2.65 7.49
CA ILE A 258 -6.43 2.03 7.63
C ILE A 258 -5.82 2.34 9.00
N THR A 259 -5.26 1.32 9.64
CA THR A 259 -4.55 1.44 10.92
C THR A 259 -3.05 1.13 10.79
N SER A 260 -2.66 0.24 9.88
CA SER A 260 -1.25 -0.13 9.66
C SER A 260 -0.97 -0.23 8.17
N PHE A 261 -0.35 0.82 7.62
CA PHE A 261 -0.21 1.03 6.17
C PHE A 261 0.66 -0.01 5.46
N PHE A 262 1.63 -0.58 6.16
CA PHE A 262 2.56 -1.59 5.62
C PHE A 262 2.17 -3.03 5.97
N ALA A 263 1.11 -3.22 6.74
CA ALA A 263 0.65 -4.55 7.14
C ALA A 263 -0.40 -5.06 6.15
N ALA A 264 -0.20 -6.29 5.66
CA ALA A 264 -1.23 -7.02 4.93
C ALA A 264 -2.29 -7.54 5.90
N SER A 265 -3.56 -7.27 5.63
CA SER A 265 -4.65 -7.63 6.54
C SER A 265 -4.73 -9.14 6.74
N ARG A 266 -4.69 -9.60 8.01
CA ARG A 266 -4.79 -11.01 8.40
C ARG A 266 -6.23 -11.54 8.33
N THR A 267 -7.14 -10.79 8.94
CA THR A 267 -8.54 -11.16 9.15
C THR A 267 -9.37 -9.93 8.91
N ILE A 268 -10.12 -9.97 7.81
CA ILE A 268 -11.11 -8.97 7.52
C ILE A 268 -12.36 -9.38 8.36
N LEU A 269 -12.42 -8.93 9.62
CA LEU A 269 -13.33 -9.35 10.70
C LEU A 269 -14.85 -9.16 10.46
N LEU A 270 -15.65 -10.20 10.25
CA LEU A 270 -17.12 -10.15 10.18
C LEU A 270 -17.79 -8.98 10.96
N SER A 271 -18.33 -8.01 10.23
CA SER A 271 -19.26 -7.04 10.79
C SER A 271 -20.63 -7.70 10.82
N VAL A 272 -21.26 -7.63 11.99
CA VAL A 272 -22.66 -8.00 12.25
C VAL A 272 -23.64 -7.25 11.31
N ILE A 273 -23.18 -6.20 10.62
CA ILE A 273 -23.97 -5.43 9.65
C ILE A 273 -24.30 -6.24 8.38
N SER A 274 -23.46 -7.21 7.99
CA SER A 274 -23.80 -8.10 6.85
C SER A 274 -24.85 -9.16 7.18
N LEU A 275 -25.18 -9.38 8.46
CA LEU A 275 -26.24 -10.31 8.88
C LEU A 275 -27.63 -9.65 8.88
N LEU A 276 -27.72 -8.33 8.70
CA LEU A 276 -28.97 -7.58 8.92
C LEU A 276 -29.44 -6.71 7.75
N ASN A 277 -28.67 -6.62 6.66
CA ASN A 277 -29.09 -5.85 5.48
C ASN A 277 -29.32 -6.75 4.27
N GLU A 278 -30.40 -6.46 3.54
CA GLU A 278 -30.71 -7.05 2.25
C GLU A 278 -29.46 -7.06 1.36
N PRO A 279 -29.17 -8.17 0.64
CA PRO A 279 -27.98 -8.26 -0.18
C PRO A 279 -27.97 -7.12 -1.19
N ASN A 280 -26.88 -6.35 -1.18
CA ASN A 280 -26.71 -5.24 -2.11
C ASN A 280 -26.59 -5.79 -3.54
N THR A 281 -27.71 -5.81 -4.27
CA THR A 281 -27.83 -6.37 -5.63
C THR A 281 -27.05 -5.62 -6.70
N PHE A 282 -26.42 -4.51 -6.32
CA PHE A 282 -25.60 -3.65 -7.17
C PHE A 282 -24.10 -3.84 -6.93
N SER A 283 -23.69 -4.64 -5.93
CA SER A 283 -22.28 -4.93 -5.67
C SER A 283 -21.78 -6.09 -6.56
N PRO A 284 -20.67 -5.91 -7.31
CA PRO A 284 -20.01 -6.99 -8.04
C PRO A 284 -19.42 -8.09 -7.13
N ALA A 285 -19.37 -7.87 -5.82
CA ALA A 285 -18.74 -8.81 -4.89
C ALA A 285 -19.59 -10.08 -4.63
N ASN A 286 -20.85 -10.11 -5.08
CA ASN A 286 -21.75 -11.25 -4.93
C ASN A 286 -22.53 -11.49 -6.23
N VAL A 287 -21.81 -11.77 -7.33
CA VAL A 287 -22.42 -12.02 -8.65
C VAL A 287 -23.45 -13.12 -8.59
N ASP A 288 -23.15 -14.26 -7.96
CA ASP A 288 -24.05 -15.42 -7.94
C ASP A 288 -25.31 -15.16 -7.09
N ALA A 289 -25.15 -14.61 -5.88
CA ALA A 289 -26.30 -14.25 -5.04
C ALA A 289 -27.16 -13.16 -5.70
N SER A 290 -26.55 -12.20 -6.41
CA SER A 290 -27.27 -11.17 -7.16
C SER A 290 -27.99 -11.74 -8.39
N VAL A 291 -27.40 -12.72 -9.07
CA VAL A 291 -28.00 -13.42 -10.22
C VAL A 291 -29.16 -14.29 -9.74
N MET A 292 -28.99 -15.07 -8.68
CA MET A 292 -30.04 -15.89 -8.06
C MET A 292 -31.20 -15.03 -7.56
N TYR A 293 -30.92 -13.92 -6.86
CA TYR A 293 -31.97 -13.00 -6.42
C TYR A 293 -32.73 -12.38 -7.61
N ARG A 294 -32.02 -11.96 -8.67
CA ARG A 294 -32.69 -11.43 -9.88
C ARG A 294 -33.56 -12.48 -10.55
N LYS A 295 -33.09 -13.73 -10.69
CA LYS A 295 -33.90 -14.84 -11.22
C LYS A 295 -35.15 -15.08 -10.38
N TRP A 296 -35.03 -15.10 -9.05
CA TRP A 296 -36.17 -15.20 -8.13
C TRP A 296 -37.16 -14.04 -8.33
N ARG A 297 -36.66 -12.79 -8.32
CA ARG A 297 -37.49 -11.59 -8.45
C ARG A 297 -38.21 -11.52 -9.80
N ASP A 298 -37.47 -11.73 -10.89
CA ASP A 298 -37.99 -11.59 -12.26
C ASP A 298 -38.93 -12.76 -12.62
N SER A 299 -38.73 -13.92 -11.98
CA SER A 299 -39.67 -15.06 -12.07
C SER A 299 -40.91 -14.93 -11.15
N LYS A 300 -41.03 -13.83 -10.39
CA LYS A 300 -42.07 -13.61 -9.36
C LYS A 300 -42.12 -14.74 -8.33
N GLY A 301 -40.96 -15.22 -7.90
CA GLY A 301 -40.80 -16.23 -6.87
C GLY A 301 -41.01 -17.68 -7.31
N LYS A 302 -41.00 -17.95 -8.62
CA LYS A 302 -41.07 -19.32 -9.15
C LYS A 302 -39.72 -20.04 -9.09
N ASP A 303 -38.64 -19.32 -9.33
CA ASP A 303 -37.28 -19.83 -9.12
C ASP A 303 -36.99 -19.85 -7.62
N ARG A 304 -36.77 -21.03 -7.03
CA ARG A 304 -36.64 -21.21 -5.57
C ARG A 304 -35.20 -21.35 -5.10
N GLU A 305 -34.23 -21.36 -6.01
CA GLU A 305 -32.80 -21.57 -5.71
C GLU A 305 -32.31 -20.58 -4.63
N TYR A 306 -32.67 -19.30 -4.79
CA TYR A 306 -32.38 -18.25 -3.82
C TYR A 306 -33.04 -18.46 -2.43
N ILE A 307 -34.29 -18.94 -2.40
CA ILE A 307 -35.04 -19.14 -1.14
C ILE A 307 -34.52 -20.37 -0.39
N GLU A 308 -34.18 -21.44 -1.12
CA GLU A 308 -33.72 -22.72 -0.55
C GLU A 308 -32.37 -22.54 0.14
N ILE A 309 -31.42 -21.84 -0.51
CA ILE A 309 -30.13 -21.49 0.10
C ILE A 309 -30.33 -20.65 1.37
N ILE A 310 -31.21 -19.64 1.35
CA ILE A 310 -31.50 -18.83 2.55
C ILE A 310 -32.10 -19.66 3.69
N ARG A 311 -32.90 -20.68 3.37
CA ARG A 311 -33.51 -21.56 4.38
C ARG A 311 -32.47 -22.50 4.99
N GLU A 312 -31.62 -23.10 4.18
CA GLU A 312 -30.50 -23.93 4.66
C GLU A 312 -29.55 -23.16 5.58
N TRP A 313 -29.43 -21.84 5.40
CA TRP A 313 -28.57 -21.00 6.24
C TRP A 313 -29.21 -20.55 7.57
N LYS A 314 -30.52 -20.80 7.75
CA LYS A 314 -31.27 -20.45 8.97
C LYS A 314 -31.41 -21.62 9.95
N GLU A 315 -31.07 -22.84 9.54
CA GLU A 315 -30.97 -24.04 10.39
C GLU A 315 -29.52 -24.25 10.86
#